data_AF-A0A955LZ99-F1
#
_entry.id   AF-A0A955LZ99-F1
#
_cell.length_a   1.000
_cell.length_b   1.000
_cell.length_c   1.000
_cell.angle_alpha   90.00
_cell.angle_beta   90.00
_cell.angle_gamma   90.00
#
_symmetry.space_group_name_H-M   'P 1'
#
loop_
_entity.id
_entity.type
_entity.pdbx_description
1 polymer ?
#
loop_
_entity_poly.entity_id
_entity_poly.type
_entity_poly.pdbx_seq_one_letter_code
_entity_poly.pdbx_strand_id
1 'polypeptide(L)' 'MLAETFLILAVMFVAVMGPSIVIAILGRAVIKALARNPSAVRAIFFGMVVLLVFVEAISIISILIIFQLFSS' A
#
# COMPACT_ATOMS: atom_id res chain seq x y z
N MET A 1 8.97 -9.65 -26.37
CA MET A 1 8.89 -10.81 -25.46
C MET A 1 9.70 -10.60 -24.18
N LEU A 2 11.02 -10.86 -24.11
CA LEU A 2 11.76 -10.75 -22.83
C LEU A 2 11.79 -9.34 -22.21
N ALA A 3 12.07 -8.30 -23.01
CA ALA A 3 12.14 -6.91 -22.52
C ALA A 3 10.79 -6.42 -21.96
N GLU A 4 9.70 -6.85 -22.57
CA GLU A 4 8.33 -6.49 -22.23
C GLU A 4 7.89 -7.17 -20.93
N THR A 5 8.22 -8.45 -20.74
CA THR A 5 8.06 -9.16 -19.47
C THR A 5 8.82 -8.46 -18.35
N PHE A 6 10.05 -8.02 -18.61
CA PHE A 6 10.86 -7.32 -17.61
C PHE A 6 10.24 -5.95 -17.23
N LEU A 7 9.70 -5.23 -18.20
CA LEU A 7 8.99 -3.97 -17.98
C LEU A 7 7.73 -4.18 -17.12
N ILE A 8 6.91 -5.18 -17.45
CA ILE A 8 5.71 -5.53 -16.66
C ILE A 8 6.11 -5.83 -15.20
N LEU A 9 7.12 -6.68 -15.00
CA LEU A 9 7.60 -7.03 -13.67
C LEU A 9 8.11 -5.82 -12.90
N ALA A 10 8.86 -4.92 -13.55
CA ALA A 10 9.36 -3.70 -12.91
C ALA A 10 8.22 -2.77 -12.48
N VAL A 11 7.21 -2.57 -13.34
CA VAL A 11 6.07 -1.70 -13.03
C VAL A 11 5.20 -2.31 -11.92
N MET A 12 4.91 -3.61 -11.97
CA MET A 12 4.19 -4.31 -10.90
C MET A 12 4.93 -4.26 -9.57
N PHE A 13 6.25 -4.41 -9.59
CA PHE A 13 7.09 -4.33 -8.40
C PHE A 13 7.01 -2.96 -7.74
N VAL A 14 7.13 -1.88 -8.52
CA VAL A 14 7.01 -0.51 -8.00
C VAL A 14 5.60 -0.25 -7.46
N ALA A 15 4.56 -0.70 -8.18
CA ALA A 15 3.17 -0.54 -7.77
C ALA A 15 2.84 -1.18 -6.42
N VAL A 16 3.47 -2.32 -6.08
CA VAL A 16 3.27 -3.02 -4.80
C VAL A 16 4.22 -2.52 -3.71
N MET A 17 5.45 -2.13 -4.08
CA MET A 17 6.47 -1.70 -3.12
C MET A 17 6.05 -0.44 -2.35
N GLY A 18 5.51 0.56 -3.04
CA GLY A 18 5.08 1.82 -2.40
C GLY A 18 4.08 1.59 -1.27
N PRO A 19 2.91 0.97 -1.54
CA PRO A 19 1.92 0.58 -0.54
C PRO A 19 2.51 -0.26 0.61
N SER A 20 3.36 -1.24 0.29
CA SER A 20 3.98 -2.11 1.29
C SER A 20 4.85 -1.34 2.29
N ILE A 21 5.62 -0.36 1.81
CA ILE A 21 6.44 0.51 2.68
C ILE A 21 5.55 1.36 3.59
N VAL A 22 4.48 1.94 3.05
CA VAL A 22 3.54 2.76 3.84
C VAL A 22 2.89 1.92 4.93
N ILE A 23 2.43 0.71 4.60
CA ILE A 23 1.82 -0.24 5.56
C ILE A 23 2.83 -0.60 6.66
N ALA A 24 4.09 -0.89 6.31
CA ALA A 24 5.12 -1.23 7.29
C ALA A 24 5.42 -0.07 8.27
N ILE A 25 5.54 1.15 7.75
CA ILE A 25 5.76 2.35 8.56
C ILE A 25 4.54 2.62 9.46
N LEU A 26 3.33 2.53 8.90
CA LEU A 26 2.09 2.73 9.63
C LEU A 26 1.94 1.71 10.77
N GLY A 27 2.16 0.42 10.49
CA GLY A 27 2.09 -0.64 11.49
C GLY A 27 3.06 -0.40 12.65
N ARG A 28 4.30 -0.01 12.35
CA ARG A 28 5.30 0.34 13.38
C ARG A 28 4.85 1.54 14.21
N ALA A 29 4.30 2.58 13.57
CA ALA A 29 3.82 3.78 14.25
C ALA A 29 2.62 3.47 15.16
N VAL A 30 1.68 2.66 14.70
CA VAL A 30 0.51 2.21 15.47
C VAL A 30 0.93 1.41 16.69
N ILE A 31 1.79 0.40 16.53
CA ILE A 31 2.29 -0.40 17.66
C ILE A 31 2.98 0.50 18.69
N LYS A 32 3.85 1.41 18.24
CA LYS A 32 4.55 2.35 19.13
C LYS A 32 3.61 3.30 19.86
N ALA A 33 2.56 3.79 19.20
CA ALA A 33 1.57 4.68 19.81
C ALA A 33 0.72 3.94 20.86
N LEU A 34 0.27 2.73 20.55
CA LEU A 34 -0.52 1.90 21.46
C LEU A 34 0.29 1.45 22.68
N ALA A 35 1.57 1.14 22.50
CA ALA A 35 2.46 0.82 23.62
C ALA A 35 2.63 2.00 24.61
N ARG A 36 2.52 3.25 24.13
CA ARG A 36 2.59 4.45 24.98
C ARG A 36 1.27 4.79 25.65
N ASN A 37 0.14 4.54 24.98
CA ASN A 37 -1.19 4.79 25.52
C ASN A 37 -2.22 3.76 25.01
N PRO A 38 -2.47 2.68 25.77
CA PRO A 38 -3.43 1.65 25.39
C PRO A 38 -4.89 2.13 25.32
N SER A 39 -5.24 3.21 26.03
CA SER A 39 -6.62 3.74 25.99
C SER A 39 -6.98 4.39 24.63
N ALA A 40 -5.98 4.74 23.83
CA ALA A 40 -6.16 5.38 22.52
C ALA A 40 -6.47 4.39 21.37
N VAL A 41 -6.60 3.08 21.64
CA VAL A 41 -6.87 2.02 20.64
C VAL A 41 -8.00 2.41 19.69
N ARG A 42 -9.14 2.87 20.22
CA ARG A 42 -10.33 3.13 19.40
C ARG A 42 -10.08 4.24 18.36
N ALA A 43 -9.39 5.31 18.75
CA ALA A 43 -9.08 6.43 17.85
C ALA A 43 -7.99 6.06 16.83
N ILE A 44 -6.92 5.39 17.29
CA ILE A 44 -5.79 4.97 16.44
C ILE A 44 -6.24 3.92 15.41
N PHE A 45 -7.06 2.95 15.82
CA PHE A 45 -7.53 1.89 14.94
C PHE A 45 -8.41 2.44 13.82
N PHE A 46 -9.32 3.38 14.11
CA PHE A 46 -10.12 4.04 13.08
C PHE A 46 -9.25 4.80 12.09
N GLY A 47 -8.30 5.62 12.59
CA GLY A 47 -7.37 6.34 11.72
C GLY A 47 -6.53 5.41 10.85
N MET A 48 -6.04 4.30 11.42
CA MET A 48 -5.28 3.27 10.69
C MET A 48 -6.11 2.64 9.57
N VAL A 49 -7.36 2.23 9.84
CA VAL A 49 -8.23 1.62 8.82
C VAL A 49 -8.49 2.59 7.67
N VAL A 50 -8.80 3.85 7.97
CA VAL A 50 -8.98 4.88 6.93
C VAL A 50 -7.73 5.02 6.07
N LEU A 51 -6.55 5.09 6.69
CA LEU A 51 -5.27 5.18 5.98
C LEU A 51 -5.00 3.96 5.10
N LEU A 52 -5.29 2.76 5.60
CA LEU A 52 -5.15 1.52 4.84
C LEU A 52 -6.08 1.49 3.62
N VAL A 53 -7.32 1.98 3.75
CA VAL A 53 -8.24 2.09 2.59
C VAL A 53 -7.66 3.00 1.50
N PHE A 54 -7.06 4.14 1.87
CA PHE A 54 -6.40 5.01 0.88
C PHE A 54 -5.17 4.36 0.25
N VAL A 55 -4.37 3.63 1.04
CA VAL A 55 -3.22 2.91 0.51
C VAL A 55 -3.65 1.84 -0.49
N GLU A 56 -4.70 1.07 -0.17
CA GLU A 56 -5.24 0.07 -1.09
C GLU A 56 -5.87 0.69 -2.34
N ALA A 57 -6.53 1.85 -2.22
CA ALA A 57 -7.06 2.56 -3.38
C ALA A 57 -5.94 2.92 -4.39
N ILE A 58 -4.76 3.33 -3.90
CA ILE A 58 -3.58 3.60 -4.75
C ILE A 58 -3.09 2.32 -5.44
N SER A 59 -3.03 1.20 -4.71
CA SER A 59 -2.69 -0.12 -5.27
C SER A 59 -3.63 -0.51 -6.41
N ILE A 60 -4.94 -0.38 -6.17
CA ILE A 60 -5.98 -0.71 -7.15
C ILE A 60 -5.86 0.16 -8.40
N ILE A 61 -5.74 1.49 -8.25
CA ILE A 61 -5.58 2.41 -9.38
C ILE A 61 -4.32 2.06 -10.18
N SER A 62 -3.21 1.75 -9.51
CA SER A 62 -1.97 1.38 -10.18
C SER A 62 -2.14 0.10 -11.01
N ILE A 63 -2.81 -0.92 -10.46
CA ILE A 63 -3.10 -2.17 -11.18
C ILE A 63 -4.00 -1.91 -12.40
N LEU A 64 -5.01 -1.04 -12.28
CA LEU A 64 -5.88 -0.69 -13.41
C LEU A 64 -5.11 0.00 -14.54
N ILE A 65 -4.19 0.90 -14.22
CA ILE A 65 -3.32 1.54 -15.22
C ILE A 65 -2.43 0.50 -15.91
N ILE A 66 -1.86 -0.44 -15.16
CA ILE A 66 -1.05 -1.53 -15.72
C ILE A 66 -1.90 -2.37 -16.70
N PHE A 67 -3.11 -2.77 -16.30
CA PHE A 67 -4.00 -3.51 -17.20
C PHE A 67 -4.31 -2.73 -18.47
N GLN A 68 -4.58 -1.42 -18.37
CA GLN A 68 -4.83 -0.59 -19.54
C GLN A 68 -3.60 -0.50 -20.48
N LEU A 69 -2.39 -0.43 -19.93
CA LEU A 69 -1.15 -0.32 -20.71
C LEU A 69 -0.76 -1.60 -21.44
N PHE A 70 -1.12 -2.77 -20.91
CA PHE A 70 -0.77 -4.09 -21.49
C PHE A 70 -1.96 -4.82 -22.12
N SER A 71 -3.15 -4.21 -22.10
CA SER A 71 -4.35 -4.73 -22.79
C SER A 71 -4.45 -4.30 -24.26
N SER A 72 -3.66 -3.31 -24.69
CA SER A 72 -3.54 -2.83 -26.07
C SER A 72 -2.41 -3.53 -26.81
#